data_AF-A0A0Q6U917-F1
#
_entry.id   AF-A0A0Q6U917-F1
#
_cell.length_a   1.000
_cell.length_b   1.000
_cell.length_c   1.000
_cell.angle_alpha   90.00
_cell.angle_beta   90.00
_cell.angle_gamma   90.00
#
_symmetry.space_group_name_H-M   'P 1'
#
loop_
_entity.id
_entity.type
_entity.pdbx_description
1 polymer ?
#
loop_
_entity_poly.entity_id
_entity_poly.type
_entity_poly.pdbx_seq_one_letter_code
_entity_poly.pdbx_strand_id
1 'polypeptide(L)'
;MIRLAAVAVLALSACAAAPVSQAEPPRCDVTLKFASYGAGIDRELADKVAVAVKADRDIARSERKPWGREGEFDQCLTAKPGRDAKAMYERYRAILPARTLKAPTSIEGPDGLRAETIGPM
;
A
#
# COMPACT_ATOMS: atom_id res chain seq x y z
N MET A 1 -75.29 21.90 -1.12
CA MET A 1 -74.67 21.29 -2.32
C MET A 1 -73.17 21.34 -2.14
N ILE A 2 -72.57 20.16 -1.97
CA ILE A 2 -71.17 19.91 -1.62
C ILE A 2 -70.30 20.09 -2.87
N ARG A 3 -69.18 20.82 -2.79
CA ARG A 3 -68.08 20.71 -3.77
C ARG A 3 -66.82 20.26 -3.04
N LEU A 4 -66.42 19.03 -3.36
CA LEU A 4 -65.28 18.33 -2.78
C LEU A 4 -63.97 19.02 -3.15
N ALA A 5 -63.11 19.11 -2.14
CA ALA A 5 -61.69 19.40 -2.24
C ALA A 5 -60.94 18.22 -2.89
N ALA A 6 -59.95 18.53 -3.72
CA ALA A 6 -58.90 17.58 -4.08
C ALA A 6 -57.59 18.36 -4.28
N VAL A 7 -56.88 18.59 -3.18
CA VAL A 7 -55.48 19.06 -3.23
C VAL A 7 -54.62 17.82 -3.29
N ALA A 8 -54.05 17.55 -4.46
CA ALA A 8 -53.09 16.46 -4.67
C ALA A 8 -51.76 16.82 -4.00
N VAL A 9 -51.45 16.15 -2.89
CA VAL A 9 -50.14 16.23 -2.24
C VAL A 9 -49.18 15.33 -3.01
N LEU A 10 -48.31 15.92 -3.82
CA LEU A 10 -47.15 15.25 -4.42
C LEU A 10 -46.16 14.91 -3.31
N ALA A 11 -46.16 13.66 -2.85
CA ALA A 11 -45.16 13.13 -1.93
C ALA A 11 -43.84 12.91 -2.69
N LEU A 12 -42.87 13.82 -2.49
CA LEU A 12 -41.49 13.61 -2.92
C LEU A 12 -40.87 12.51 -2.04
N SER A 13 -40.77 11.29 -2.55
CA SER A 13 -39.89 10.26 -1.98
C SER A 13 -38.43 10.65 -2.22
N ALA A 14 -37.81 11.28 -1.22
CA ALA A 14 -36.37 11.45 -1.17
C ALA A 14 -35.74 10.08 -0.85
N CYS A 15 -35.15 9.43 -1.85
CA CYS A 15 -34.24 8.32 -1.62
C CYS A 15 -33.03 8.84 -0.83
N ALA A 16 -32.97 8.56 0.47
CA ALA A 16 -31.77 8.74 1.26
C ALA A 16 -30.73 7.71 0.78
N ALA A 17 -29.88 8.10 -0.16
CA ALA A 17 -28.71 7.33 -0.51
C ALA A 17 -27.80 7.29 0.73
N ALA A 18 -27.61 6.10 1.31
CA ALA A 18 -26.64 5.90 2.38
C ALA A 18 -25.25 6.36 1.90
N PRO A 19 -24.46 7.06 2.72
CA PRO A 19 -23.11 7.42 2.34
C PRO A 19 -22.32 6.14 2.14
N VAL A 20 -21.97 5.86 0.88
CA VAL A 20 -20.89 4.93 0.55
C VAL A 20 -19.63 5.53 1.17
N SER A 21 -19.22 4.98 2.31
CA SER A 21 -17.91 5.26 2.88
C SER A 21 -16.90 4.80 1.82
N GLN A 22 -16.35 5.77 1.09
CA GLN A 22 -15.22 5.54 0.22
C GLN A 22 -14.08 5.14 1.14
N ALA A 23 -13.89 3.83 1.32
CA ALA A 23 -12.70 3.32 1.95
C ALA A 23 -11.52 3.95 1.20
N GLU A 24 -10.73 4.78 1.89
CA GLU A 24 -9.49 5.30 1.34
C GLU A 24 -8.72 4.13 0.72
N PRO A 25 -8.05 4.33 -0.44
CA PRO A 25 -7.22 3.29 -1.02
C PRO A 25 -6.31 2.74 0.08
N PRO A 26 -6.21 1.41 0.25
CA PRO A 26 -5.57 0.83 1.42
C PRO A 26 -4.16 1.40 1.53
N ARG A 27 -3.97 2.25 2.55
CA ARG A 27 -2.69 2.87 2.84
C ARG A 27 -1.76 1.75 3.27
N CYS A 28 -0.66 1.57 2.54
CA CYS A 28 0.39 0.66 2.97
C CYS A 28 1.03 1.24 4.22
N ASP A 29 1.22 0.42 5.25
CA ASP A 29 1.98 0.84 6.44
C ASP A 29 3.47 0.90 6.10
N VAL A 30 3.93 -0.06 5.31
CA VAL A 30 5.31 -0.11 4.78
C VAL A 30 5.26 -0.42 3.29
N THR A 31 6.04 0.31 2.50
CA THR A 31 6.20 0.07 1.06
C THR A 31 7.67 -0.12 0.74
N LEU A 32 8.04 -1.26 0.16
CA LEU A 32 9.36 -1.42 -0.47
C LEU A 32 9.22 -1.22 -1.98
N LYS A 33 10.11 -0.44 -2.58
CA LYS A 33 10.09 -0.13 -4.01
C LYS A 33 11.33 -0.71 -4.66
N PHE A 34 11.15 -1.67 -5.54
CA PHE A 34 12.21 -2.28 -6.33
C PHE A 34 12.23 -1.60 -7.69
N ALA A 35 13.18 -0.70 -7.89
CA ALA A 35 13.34 0.05 -9.13
C ALA A 35 14.55 -0.47 -9.94
N SER A 36 14.66 -0.03 -11.19
CA SER A 36 15.74 -0.40 -12.10
C SER A 36 16.31 0.84 -12.81
N TYR A 37 17.59 0.78 -13.18
CA TYR A 37 18.26 1.75 -14.05
C TYR A 37 18.71 1.12 -15.37
N GLY A 38 17.98 0.14 -15.89
CA GLY A 38 18.21 -0.46 -17.22
C GLY A 38 18.87 -1.84 -17.22
N ALA A 39 19.11 -2.44 -16.05
CA ALA A 39 19.66 -3.79 -15.90
C ALA A 39 18.74 -4.74 -15.11
N GLY A 40 17.48 -4.35 -14.93
CA GLY A 40 16.55 -5.02 -14.02
C GLY A 40 16.77 -4.69 -12.55
N ILE A 41 15.85 -5.20 -11.72
CA ILE A 41 15.88 -5.03 -10.27
C ILE A 41 16.92 -5.94 -9.59
N ASP A 42 17.21 -5.66 -8.32
CA ASP A 42 17.94 -6.59 -7.45
C ASP A 42 17.04 -7.78 -7.05
N ARG A 43 17.00 -8.80 -7.91
CA ARG A 43 16.18 -10.01 -7.70
C ARG A 43 16.54 -10.77 -6.42
N GLU A 44 17.82 -10.79 -6.06
CA GLU A 44 18.26 -11.50 -4.86
C GLU A 44 17.72 -10.83 -3.59
N LEU A 45 17.74 -9.49 -3.55
CA LEU A 45 17.11 -8.75 -2.46
C LEU A 45 15.59 -8.92 -2.46
N ALA A 46 14.95 -8.90 -3.63
CA ALA A 46 13.52 -9.12 -3.77
C ALA A 46 13.09 -10.50 -3.24
N ASP A 47 13.86 -11.55 -3.50
CA ASP A 47 13.60 -12.90 -3.01
C ASP A 47 13.80 -13.00 -1.49
N LYS A 48 14.85 -12.36 -0.94
CA LYS A 48 15.06 -12.27 0.52
C LYS A 48 13.88 -11.58 1.21
N VAL A 49 13.38 -10.47 0.65
CA VAL A 49 12.20 -9.78 1.16
C VAL A 49 10.96 -10.66 1.03
N ALA A 50 10.76 -11.36 -0.08
CA ALA A 50 9.62 -12.26 -0.25
C ALA A 50 9.60 -13.40 0.79
N VAL A 51 10.77 -13.97 1.11
CA VAL A 51 10.90 -14.97 2.18
C VAL A 51 10.57 -14.36 3.55
N ALA A 52 11.08 -13.16 3.85
CA ALA A 52 10.78 -12.46 5.10
C ALA A 52 9.28 -12.16 5.25
N VAL A 53 8.64 -11.63 4.20
CA VAL A 53 7.20 -11.34 4.15
C VAL A 53 6.37 -12.61 4.39
N LYS A 54 6.75 -13.74 3.79
CA LYS A 54 6.04 -15.01 3.98
C LYS A 54 6.13 -15.52 5.43
N ALA A 55 7.24 -15.23 6.12
CA ALA A 55 7.47 -15.65 7.50
C ALA A 55 6.89 -14.67 8.55
N ASP A 56 6.66 -13.40 8.18
CA ASP A 56 6.24 -12.35 9.10
C ASP A 56 4.78 -12.53 9.54
N ARG A 57 4.60 -12.81 10.83
CA ARG A 57 3.29 -13.06 11.45
C ARG A 57 2.54 -11.78 11.80
N ASP A 58 3.18 -10.62 11.73
CA ASP A 58 2.55 -9.33 12.00
C ASP A 58 1.84 -8.74 10.77
N ILE A 59 2.02 -9.33 9.59
CA ILE A 59 1.38 -8.85 8.35
C ILE A 59 -0.08 -9.32 8.26
N ALA A 60 -0.98 -8.38 8.01
CA ALA A 60 -2.37 -8.64 7.64
C ALA A 60 -2.53 -8.82 6.13
N ARG A 61 -1.85 -8.00 5.34
CA ARG A 61 -1.90 -8.03 3.87
C ARG A 61 -0.53 -7.73 3.29
N SER A 62 -0.18 -8.48 2.24
CA SER A 62 0.98 -8.23 1.40
C SER A 62 0.52 -8.20 -0.05
N GLU A 63 0.86 -7.14 -0.77
CA GLU A 63 0.48 -6.95 -2.17
C GLU A 63 1.68 -6.49 -2.99
N ARG A 64 1.94 -7.20 -4.10
CA ARG A 64 2.94 -6.81 -5.09
C ARG A 64 2.26 -6.07 -6.24
N LYS A 65 2.68 -4.83 -6.49
CA LYS A 65 2.17 -3.95 -7.55
C LYS A 65 3.25 -3.73 -8.60
N PRO A 66 3.28 -4.53 -9.68
CA PRO A 66 4.23 -4.33 -10.76
C PRO A 66 3.89 -3.06 -11.54
N TRP A 67 4.91 -2.30 -11.96
CA TRP A 67 4.72 -1.07 -12.73
C TRP A 67 5.71 -0.89 -13.88
N GLY A 68 6.82 -1.63 -13.89
CA GLY A 68 7.83 -1.55 -14.95
C GLY A 68 7.97 -2.83 -15.77
N ARG A 69 8.86 -2.80 -16.77
CA ARG A 69 9.08 -3.93 -17.71
C ARG A 69 10.29 -4.79 -17.35
N GLU A 70 11.16 -4.31 -16.48
CA GLU A 70 12.39 -4.99 -16.08
C GLU A 70 12.23 -5.73 -14.74
N GLY A 71 10.99 -5.81 -14.26
CA GLY A 71 10.61 -6.45 -13.01
C GLY A 71 10.40 -5.48 -11.87
N GLU A 72 10.22 -4.18 -12.15
CA GLU A 72 9.98 -3.17 -11.13
C GLU A 72 8.60 -3.32 -10.49
N PHE A 73 8.57 -3.22 -9.17
CA PHE A 73 7.33 -3.33 -8.40
C PHE A 73 7.42 -2.63 -7.04
N ASP A 74 6.25 -2.30 -6.52
CA ASP A 74 6.06 -1.90 -5.13
C ASP A 74 5.53 -3.09 -4.32
N GLN A 75 6.17 -3.37 -3.19
CA GLN A 75 5.70 -4.32 -2.18
C GLN A 75 5.00 -3.54 -1.07
N CYS A 76 3.67 -3.56 -1.11
CA CYS A 76 2.82 -2.96 -0.09
C CYS A 76 2.59 -3.94 1.05
N LEU A 77 2.87 -3.53 2.28
CA LEU A 77 2.66 -4.30 3.49
C LEU A 77 1.68 -3.54 4.41
N THR A 78 0.71 -4.27 4.94
CA THR A 78 -0.24 -3.79 5.96
C THR A 78 -0.06 -4.62 7.22
N ALA A 79 0.15 -3.97 8.34
CA ALA A 79 0.26 -4.59 9.65
C ALA A 79 -1.11 -5.06 10.17
N LYS A 80 -1.11 -6.10 11.00
CA LYS A 80 -2.30 -6.50 11.75
C LYS A 80 -2.72 -5.40 12.73
N PRO A 81 -4.02 -5.28 13.03
CA PRO A 81 -4.49 -4.36 14.06
C PRO A 81 -3.71 -4.54 15.38
N GLY A 82 -3.28 -3.42 15.97
CA GLY A 82 -2.50 -3.41 17.21
C GLY A 82 -1.01 -3.77 17.06
N ARG A 83 -0.51 -4.00 15.84
CA ARG A 83 0.93 -4.15 15.58
C ARG A 83 1.55 -2.80 15.24
N ASP A 84 2.81 -2.65 15.62
CA ASP A 84 3.58 -1.44 15.39
C ASP A 84 4.14 -1.40 13.95
N ALA A 85 3.59 -0.50 13.13
CA ALA A 85 4.04 -0.25 11.77
C ALA A 85 5.47 0.29 11.69
N LYS A 86 5.93 1.04 12.70
CA LYS A 86 7.31 1.54 12.76
C LYS A 86 8.27 0.38 13.03
N ALA A 87 7.92 -0.51 13.97
CA ALA A 87 8.72 -1.72 14.19
C ALA A 87 8.76 -2.61 12.94
N MET A 88 7.64 -2.72 12.20
CA MET A 88 7.63 -3.39 10.90
C MET A 88 8.59 -2.72 9.91
N TYR A 89 8.54 -1.39 9.76
CA TYR A 89 9.45 -0.63 8.91
C TYR A 89 10.92 -0.91 9.25
N GLU A 90 11.30 -0.84 10.52
CA GLU A 90 12.70 -1.07 10.96
C GLU A 90 13.18 -2.48 10.64
N ARG A 91 12.32 -3.50 10.80
CA ARG A 91 12.67 -4.89 10.42
C ARG A 91 12.98 -5.01 8.92
N TYR A 92 12.14 -4.43 8.06
CA TYR A 92 12.36 -4.49 6.61
C TYR A 92 13.52 -3.59 6.19
N ARG A 93 13.70 -2.44 6.84
CA ARG A 93 14.85 -1.56 6.64
C ARG A 93 16.16 -2.27 6.93
N ALA A 94 16.21 -3.13 7.95
CA ALA A 94 17.40 -3.90 8.31
C ALA A 94 17.78 -4.96 7.26
N ILE A 95 16.86 -5.38 6.38
CA ILE A 95 17.15 -6.29 5.27
C ILE A 95 17.86 -5.54 4.12
N LEU A 96 17.58 -4.24 3.97
CA LEU A 96 18.16 -3.43 2.90
C LEU A 96 19.64 -3.16 3.16
N PRO A 97 20.53 -3.49 2.21
CA PRO A 97 21.94 -3.16 2.35
C PRO A 97 22.13 -1.64 2.29
N ALA A 98 23.20 -1.13 2.90
CA ALA A 98 23.50 0.31 2.79
C ALA A 98 23.84 0.74 1.36
N ARG A 99 24.42 -0.16 0.57
CA ARG A 99 24.78 0.04 -0.84
C ARG A 99 24.39 -1.19 -1.66
N THR A 100 24.01 -0.97 -2.91
CA THR A 100 23.76 -2.04 -3.87
C THR A 100 24.50 -1.74 -5.17
N LEU A 101 25.08 -2.77 -5.77
CA LEU A 101 25.75 -2.69 -7.07
C LEU A 101 24.80 -3.06 -8.23
N LYS A 102 23.58 -3.50 -7.93
CA LYS A 102 22.64 -4.02 -8.93
C LYS A 102 21.61 -2.99 -9.32
N ALA A 103 20.72 -2.62 -8.38
CA ALA A 103 19.62 -1.72 -8.65
C ALA A 103 19.09 -1.09 -7.34
N PRO A 104 18.60 0.16 -7.37
CA PRO A 104 18.11 0.83 -6.17
C PRO A 104 16.88 0.13 -5.60
N THR A 105 16.83 0.06 -4.28
CA THR A 105 15.64 -0.31 -3.53
C THR A 105 15.40 0.73 -2.45
N SER A 106 14.18 1.25 -2.37
CA SER A 106 13.77 2.17 -1.31
C SER A 106 12.68 1.56 -0.44
N ILE A 107 12.56 2.09 0.77
CA ILE A 107 11.53 1.72 1.73
C ILE A 107 10.89 3.00 2.27
N GLU A 108 9.58 3.01 2.35
CA GLU A 108 8.76 4.05 2.96
C GLU A 108 7.92 3.43 4.08
N GLY A 109 7.75 4.16 5.19
CA GLY A 109 7.00 3.71 6.37
C GLY A 109 6.07 4.79 6.93
N PRO A 110 5.51 4.58 8.13
CA PRO A 110 4.69 5.58 8.80
C PRO A 110 5.49 6.86 9.10
N ASP A 111 4.77 7.97 9.33
CA ASP A 111 5.33 9.26 9.73
C ASP A 111 6.42 9.83 8.79
N GLY A 112 6.41 9.41 7.53
CA GLY A 112 7.37 9.88 6.53
C GLY A 112 8.76 9.25 6.67
N LEU A 113 8.90 8.13 7.38
CA LEU A 113 10.13 7.34 7.41
C LEU A 113 10.47 6.86 6.00
N ARG A 114 11.70 7.11 5.56
CA ARG A 114 12.17 6.67 4.24
C ARG A 114 13.66 6.34 4.27
N ALA A 115 14.06 5.37 3.47
CA ALA A 115 15.45 5.10 3.18
C ALA A 115 15.60 4.51 1.78
N GLU A 116 16.80 4.63 1.23
CA GLU A 116 17.14 4.08 -0.08
C GLU A 116 18.54 3.47 -0.02
N THR A 117 18.72 2.34 -0.71
CA THR A 117 20.05 1.78 -0.94
C THR A 117 20.82 2.70 -1.90
N ILE A 118 22.03 3.10 -1.54
CA ILE A 118 22.87 3.88 -2.47
C ILE A 118 23.18 2.99 -3.69
N GLY A 119 22.74 3.42 -4.87
CA GLY A 119 22.98 2.72 -6.14
C GLY A 119 24.44 2.80 -6.59
N PRO A 120 24.82 2.05 -7.65
CA PRO A 120 26.14 2.19 -8.25
C PRO A 120 26.29 3.61 -8.81
N MET A 121 27.26 4.37 -8.32
CA MET A 121 27.69 5.64 -8.92
C MET A 121 28.53 5.38 -10.17
#